data_AF-A0A6H0KV25-F1
#
_entry.id   AF-A0A6H0KV25-F1
#
_cell.length_a   1.000
_cell.length_b   1.000
_cell.length_c   1.000
_cell.angle_alpha   90.00
_cell.angle_beta   90.00
_cell.angle_gamma   90.00
#
_symmetry.space_group_name_H-M   'P 1'
#
loop_
_entity.id
_entity.type
_entity.pdbx_description
1 polymer ?
#
loop_
_entity_poly.entity_id
_entity_poly.type
_entity_poly.pdbx_seq_one_letter_code
_entity_poly.pdbx_strand_id
1 'polypeptide(L)'
;MTVLCAVFFSCEDDESISYSFTVFPGYGGVSAVADKENAIEGEIVTVTATPNVGFLFKEWAVRSGDAVIADVTANPATFVMPAGEVVIVATFMIKDDITDKMTDPAFKSYCQHRMNQSQEINGHTYDKWDTNGDGMLSEAEAAVIEAIDVTGGFEGVKVKNIETMEFFTALKVLRVGENELAELDLSNGGKLTHLDCSGNALSNLNLSICKELVELYCNNNHLTELSAGTMNFADGYILHCGNQTTPDGALQTLTLKLDEGQEEEWNTTLKDLEENSGAELKPSLIENVDALLNFVRVEGDKGWNYTGITFYAKDDNEQLYLELSTKDFVAGEYDKTVIDLEYTYLWFEGKWWEDGEKTFIPSAKLNVQYDEGSKIYKIEGILELSDGRIVGFTYEGKINFS
;
A
#
# COMPACT_ATOMS: atom_id res chain seq x y z
N MET A 1 -1.27 -68.97 -83.04
CA MET A 1 -2.32 -68.68 -82.04
C MET A 1 -2.02 -69.53 -80.82
N THR A 2 -1.23 -68.99 -79.88
CA THR A 2 -1.08 -69.58 -78.55
C THR A 2 -0.73 -68.44 -77.60
N VAL A 3 -1.51 -68.37 -76.53
CA VAL A 3 -1.70 -67.22 -75.64
C VAL A 3 -0.46 -66.98 -74.78
N LEU A 4 0.00 -65.73 -74.75
CA LEU A 4 0.87 -65.17 -73.72
C LEU A 4 0.01 -64.18 -72.92
N CYS A 5 -0.19 -64.43 -71.63
CA CYS A 5 -0.49 -63.46 -70.57
C CYS A 5 -0.88 -64.26 -69.32
N ALA A 6 -0.06 -64.29 -68.28
CA ALA A 6 0.20 -63.22 -67.31
C ALA A 6 -0.47 -63.67 -66.01
N VAL A 7 0.34 -64.30 -65.15
CA VAL A 7 -0.01 -64.51 -63.75
C VAL A 7 0.01 -63.13 -63.11
N PHE A 8 -1.17 -62.57 -62.87
CA PHE A 8 -1.30 -61.47 -61.92
C PHE A 8 -1.03 -62.05 -60.53
N PHE A 9 0.16 -61.79 -59.99
CA PHE A 9 0.27 -61.66 -58.55
C PHE A 9 -0.57 -60.44 -58.19
N SER A 10 -1.74 -60.66 -57.58
CA SER A 10 -2.32 -59.63 -56.74
C SER A 10 -1.29 -59.38 -55.65
N CYS A 11 -0.69 -58.18 -55.62
CA CYS A 11 -0.18 -57.68 -54.35
C CYS A 11 -1.35 -57.80 -53.38
N GLU A 12 -1.16 -58.56 -52.31
CA GLU A 12 -1.98 -58.42 -51.12
C GLU A 12 -1.99 -56.93 -50.80
N ASP A 13 -3.17 -56.32 -50.73
CA ASP A 13 -3.33 -55.01 -50.13
C ASP A 13 -2.77 -55.16 -48.72
N ASP A 14 -1.60 -54.58 -48.49
CA ASP A 14 -0.98 -54.51 -47.17
C ASP A 14 -1.93 -53.63 -46.34
N GLU A 15 -2.89 -54.25 -45.65
CA GLU A 15 -3.86 -53.56 -44.81
C GLU A 15 -3.06 -52.83 -43.73
N SER A 16 -2.80 -51.54 -43.95
CA SER A 16 -2.08 -50.71 -43.01
C SER A 16 -2.85 -50.68 -41.69
N ILE A 17 -2.28 -51.32 -40.66
CA ILE A 17 -2.91 -51.40 -39.35
C ILE A 17 -3.02 -49.99 -38.79
N SER A 18 -4.25 -49.54 -38.59
CA SER A 18 -4.54 -48.27 -37.93
C SER A 18 -4.78 -48.50 -36.44
N TYR A 19 -4.19 -47.63 -35.64
CA TYR A 19 -4.29 -47.64 -34.18
C TYR A 19 -5.16 -46.47 -33.70
N SER A 20 -5.89 -46.70 -32.63
CA SER A 20 -6.72 -45.68 -31.98
C SER A 20 -5.90 -44.84 -31.01
N PHE A 21 -6.30 -43.59 -30.82
CA PHE A 21 -5.81 -42.77 -29.73
C PHE A 21 -6.96 -41.99 -29.11
N THR A 22 -6.85 -41.75 -27.80
CA THR A 22 -7.83 -40.96 -27.07
C THR A 22 -7.15 -39.73 -26.51
N VAL A 23 -7.73 -38.56 -26.80
CA VAL A 23 -7.28 -37.27 -26.28
C VAL A 23 -8.41 -36.68 -25.45
N PHE A 24 -8.13 -36.24 -24.22
CA PHE A 24 -9.14 -35.56 -23.41
C PHE A 24 -8.55 -34.45 -22.54
N PRO A 25 -9.35 -33.41 -22.25
CA PRO A 25 -8.93 -32.35 -21.34
C PRO A 25 -8.97 -32.83 -19.90
N GLY A 26 -7.92 -32.55 -19.14
CA GLY A 26 -7.95 -32.61 -17.68
C GLY A 26 -8.78 -31.48 -17.07
N TYR A 27 -8.79 -31.39 -15.73
CA TYR A 27 -9.43 -30.29 -15.02
C TYR A 27 -8.87 -28.94 -15.48
N GLY A 28 -9.74 -27.97 -15.77
CA GLY A 28 -9.37 -26.66 -16.30
C GLY A 28 -9.39 -26.54 -17.83
N GLY A 29 -9.69 -27.62 -18.57
CA GLY A 29 -9.84 -27.59 -20.02
C GLY A 29 -11.29 -27.58 -20.51
N VAL A 30 -11.54 -26.85 -21.59
CA VAL A 30 -12.81 -26.92 -22.36
C VAL A 30 -12.78 -28.12 -23.31
N SER A 31 -11.67 -28.31 -24.02
CA SER A 31 -11.51 -29.41 -24.97
C SER A 31 -10.06 -29.82 -25.13
N ALA A 32 -9.85 -31.05 -25.57
CA ALA A 32 -8.60 -31.51 -26.14
C ALA A 32 -8.96 -32.41 -27.33
N VAL A 33 -8.47 -32.06 -28.50
CA VAL A 33 -8.85 -32.69 -29.77
C VAL A 33 -7.60 -33.05 -30.56
N ALA A 34 -7.72 -34.07 -31.40
CA ALA A 34 -6.73 -34.41 -32.41
C ALA A 34 -7.25 -34.00 -33.80
N ASP A 35 -6.33 -33.82 -34.74
CA ASP A 35 -6.65 -33.56 -36.15
C ASP A 35 -7.22 -34.80 -36.88
N LYS A 36 -7.10 -35.99 -36.26
CA LYS A 36 -7.51 -37.29 -36.80
C LYS A 36 -8.27 -38.09 -35.74
N GLU A 37 -9.03 -39.11 -36.17
CA GLU A 37 -9.68 -40.06 -35.25
C GLU A 37 -8.81 -41.30 -34.95
N ASN A 38 -8.03 -41.77 -35.95
CA ASN A 38 -7.09 -42.88 -35.86
C ASN A 38 -5.91 -42.60 -36.79
N ALA A 39 -4.78 -43.29 -36.61
CA ALA A 39 -3.58 -43.11 -37.43
C ALA A 39 -2.82 -44.43 -37.62
N ILE A 40 -2.04 -44.55 -38.69
CA ILE A 40 -1.13 -45.70 -38.90
C ILE A 40 0.20 -45.46 -38.19
N GLU A 41 0.94 -46.53 -37.87
CA GLU A 41 2.27 -46.40 -37.25
C GLU A 41 3.20 -45.49 -38.08
N GLY A 42 3.88 -44.56 -37.42
CA GLY A 42 4.78 -43.60 -38.06
C GLY A 42 4.10 -42.34 -38.59
N GLU A 43 2.76 -42.28 -38.61
CA GLU A 43 2.03 -41.09 -39.02
C GLU A 43 2.06 -40.01 -37.91
N ILE A 44 2.15 -38.75 -38.31
CA ILE A 44 2.12 -37.60 -37.39
C ILE A 44 0.66 -37.26 -37.06
N VAL A 45 0.37 -37.14 -35.76
CA VAL A 45 -0.91 -36.67 -35.23
C VAL A 45 -0.69 -35.36 -34.50
N THR A 46 -1.57 -34.38 -34.73
CA THR A 46 -1.55 -33.07 -34.10
C THR A 46 -2.64 -32.99 -33.04
N VAL A 47 -2.27 -32.59 -31.83
CA VAL A 47 -3.21 -32.42 -30.70
C VAL A 47 -3.29 -30.96 -30.30
N THR A 48 -4.51 -30.48 -30.04
CA THR A 48 -4.80 -29.10 -29.64
C THR A 48 -5.70 -29.10 -28.41
N ALA A 49 -5.34 -28.32 -27.41
CA ALA A 49 -6.11 -28.13 -26.18
C ALA A 49 -6.69 -26.72 -26.12
N THR A 50 -7.91 -26.59 -25.61
CA THR A 50 -8.55 -25.29 -25.33
C THR A 50 -8.73 -25.16 -23.82
N PRO A 51 -8.01 -24.24 -23.14
CA PRO A 51 -8.23 -23.96 -21.72
C PRO A 51 -9.60 -23.36 -21.44
N ASN A 52 -10.13 -23.61 -20.25
CA ASN A 52 -11.29 -22.90 -19.72
C ASN A 52 -10.89 -21.48 -19.27
N VAL A 53 -11.86 -20.58 -19.15
CA VAL A 53 -11.64 -19.24 -18.60
C VAL A 53 -11.02 -19.36 -17.21
N GLY A 54 -9.93 -18.63 -16.97
CA GLY A 54 -9.17 -18.69 -15.72
C GLY A 54 -8.13 -19.82 -15.64
N PHE A 55 -7.86 -20.52 -16.75
CA PHE A 55 -6.81 -21.53 -16.83
C PHE A 55 -5.88 -21.28 -18.02
N LEU A 56 -4.62 -21.70 -17.90
CA LEU A 56 -3.68 -21.84 -19.01
C LEU A 56 -3.37 -23.31 -19.27
N PHE A 57 -3.04 -23.62 -20.53
CA PHE A 57 -2.48 -24.92 -20.89
C PHE A 57 -1.11 -25.07 -20.23
N LYS A 58 -0.88 -26.22 -19.59
CA LYS A 58 0.38 -26.52 -18.90
C LYS A 58 1.25 -27.46 -19.74
N GLU A 59 0.77 -28.69 -19.94
CA GLU A 59 1.50 -29.70 -20.71
C GLU A 59 0.59 -30.85 -21.18
N TRP A 60 1.06 -31.58 -22.19
CA TRP A 60 0.52 -32.86 -22.62
C TRP A 60 1.18 -34.02 -21.85
N ALA A 61 0.36 -34.91 -21.29
CA ALA A 61 0.82 -36.09 -20.58
C ALA A 61 0.31 -37.37 -21.25
N VAL A 62 1.22 -38.28 -21.59
CA VAL A 62 0.89 -39.62 -22.06
C VAL A 62 0.52 -40.48 -20.85
N ARG A 63 -0.72 -40.98 -20.80
CA ARG A 63 -1.23 -41.81 -19.69
C ARG A 63 -1.17 -43.30 -19.99
N SER A 64 -1.19 -43.67 -21.28
CA SER A 64 -1.07 -45.04 -21.76
C SER A 64 -0.49 -45.02 -23.18
N GLY A 65 0.26 -46.06 -23.52
CA GLY A 65 0.96 -46.19 -24.80
C GLY A 65 2.35 -45.54 -24.81
N ASP A 66 3.10 -45.81 -25.89
CA ASP A 66 4.51 -45.43 -26.02
C ASP A 66 4.73 -44.20 -26.93
N ALA A 67 3.70 -43.35 -27.06
CA ALA A 67 3.80 -42.13 -27.85
C ALA A 67 4.83 -41.17 -27.24
N VAL A 68 5.63 -40.53 -28.10
CA VAL A 68 6.58 -39.49 -27.71
C VAL A 68 6.10 -38.17 -28.32
N ILE A 69 5.72 -37.22 -27.46
CA ILE A 69 5.34 -35.87 -27.86
C ILE A 69 6.61 -35.03 -27.94
N ALA A 70 6.86 -34.38 -29.08
CA ALA A 70 8.11 -33.67 -29.34
C ALA A 70 8.35 -32.50 -28.38
N ASP A 71 7.29 -31.76 -28.08
CA ASP A 71 7.26 -30.69 -27.09
C ASP A 71 5.95 -30.82 -26.31
N VAL A 72 6.04 -31.27 -25.07
CA VAL A 72 4.87 -31.44 -24.19
C VAL A 72 4.26 -30.12 -23.76
N THR A 73 5.00 -29.01 -23.84
CA THR A 73 4.53 -27.65 -23.46
C THR A 73 3.96 -26.87 -24.63
N ALA A 74 4.14 -27.35 -25.86
CA ALA A 74 3.55 -26.74 -27.05
C ALA A 74 2.04 -27.01 -27.14
N ASN A 75 1.28 -26.02 -27.59
CA ASN A 75 -0.13 -26.17 -27.92
C ASN A 75 -0.47 -25.32 -29.15
N PRO A 76 -0.71 -25.93 -30.33
CA PRO A 76 -0.79 -27.37 -30.59
C PRO A 76 0.55 -28.10 -30.48
N ALA A 77 0.50 -29.40 -30.15
CA ALA A 77 1.66 -30.30 -30.15
C ALA A 77 1.50 -31.42 -31.20
N THR A 78 2.59 -32.12 -31.49
CA THR A 78 2.58 -33.28 -32.39
C THR A 78 3.25 -34.48 -31.75
N PHE A 79 2.79 -35.67 -32.11
CA PHE A 79 3.43 -36.94 -31.79
C PHE A 79 3.39 -37.88 -32.99
N VAL A 80 4.31 -38.84 -33.02
CA VAL A 80 4.32 -39.92 -34.02
C VAL A 80 3.56 -41.10 -33.46
N MET A 81 2.60 -41.62 -34.23
CA MET A 81 1.75 -42.74 -33.80
C MET A 81 2.59 -44.01 -33.62
N PRO A 82 2.63 -44.65 -32.43
CA PRO A 82 3.30 -45.92 -32.21
C PRO A 82 2.44 -47.11 -32.68
N ALA A 83 3.04 -48.31 -32.68
CA ALA A 83 2.33 -49.58 -32.89
C ALA A 83 1.46 -50.00 -31.70
N GLY A 84 0.48 -49.17 -31.32
CA GLY A 84 -0.39 -49.45 -30.18
C GLY A 84 -1.33 -48.30 -29.85
N GLU A 85 -2.30 -48.57 -28.98
CA GLU A 85 -3.25 -47.56 -28.51
C GLU A 85 -2.58 -46.52 -27.60
N VAL A 86 -2.98 -45.26 -27.74
CA VAL A 86 -2.40 -44.14 -26.99
C VAL A 86 -3.49 -43.37 -26.26
N VAL A 87 -3.21 -42.97 -25.02
CA VAL A 87 -4.05 -42.04 -24.25
C VAL A 87 -3.25 -40.82 -23.86
N ILE A 88 -3.65 -39.65 -24.36
CA ILE A 88 -3.01 -38.36 -24.10
C ILE A 88 -3.98 -37.45 -23.34
N VAL A 89 -3.47 -36.75 -22.33
CA VAL A 89 -4.24 -35.82 -21.52
C VAL A 89 -3.63 -34.43 -21.58
N ALA A 90 -4.43 -33.43 -21.92
CA ALA A 90 -4.04 -32.04 -21.73
C ALA A 90 -4.18 -31.66 -20.26
N THR A 91 -3.14 -31.12 -19.66
CA THR A 91 -3.19 -30.59 -18.29
C THR A 91 -3.21 -29.08 -18.31
N PHE A 92 -3.84 -28.49 -17.30
CA PHE A 92 -4.05 -27.05 -17.19
C PHE A 92 -3.64 -26.57 -15.81
N MET A 93 -3.26 -25.30 -15.71
CA MET A 93 -2.97 -24.60 -14.46
C MET A 93 -3.89 -23.39 -14.31
N ILE A 94 -4.14 -22.97 -13.07
CA ILE A 94 -4.91 -21.77 -12.80
C ILE A 94 -4.13 -20.57 -13.34
N LYS A 95 -4.83 -19.67 -14.03
CA LYS A 95 -4.28 -18.39 -14.47
C LYS A 95 -4.34 -17.43 -13.29
N ASP A 96 -3.21 -17.30 -12.58
CA ASP A 96 -3.05 -16.46 -11.39
C ASP A 96 -1.95 -15.42 -11.59
N ASP A 97 -2.09 -14.63 -12.66
CA ASP A 97 -1.14 -13.57 -12.98
C ASP A 97 -1.71 -12.23 -12.52
N ILE A 98 -1.09 -11.62 -11.51
CA ILE A 98 -1.55 -10.33 -10.98
C ILE A 98 -1.40 -9.20 -12.01
N THR A 99 -0.54 -9.34 -13.03
CA THR A 99 -0.36 -8.31 -14.06
C THR A 99 -1.61 -8.13 -14.92
N ASP A 100 -2.53 -9.10 -14.92
CA ASP A 100 -3.84 -8.95 -15.57
C ASP A 100 -4.80 -8.00 -14.83
N LYS A 101 -4.54 -7.75 -13.54
CA LYS A 101 -5.31 -6.81 -12.72
C LYS A 101 -4.79 -5.36 -12.87
N MET A 102 -3.59 -5.17 -13.43
CA MET A 102 -2.96 -3.85 -13.60
C MET A 102 -3.52 -3.11 -14.83
N THR A 103 -3.95 -1.86 -14.65
CA THR A 103 -4.51 -1.04 -15.74
C THR A 103 -3.51 -0.08 -16.38
N ASP A 104 -2.48 0.39 -15.65
CA ASP A 104 -1.43 1.24 -16.24
C ASP A 104 -0.48 0.40 -17.12
N PRO A 105 -0.35 0.74 -18.42
CA PRO A 105 0.43 -0.06 -19.36
C PRO A 105 1.94 0.01 -19.09
N ALA A 106 2.47 1.12 -18.58
CA ALA A 106 3.89 1.27 -18.29
C ALA A 106 4.26 0.46 -17.06
N PHE A 107 3.46 0.55 -15.99
CA PHE A 107 3.66 -0.23 -14.77
C PHE A 107 3.49 -1.74 -15.03
N LYS A 108 2.46 -2.13 -15.80
CA LYS A 108 2.28 -3.53 -16.22
C LYS A 108 3.49 -4.05 -17.00
N SER A 109 3.97 -3.28 -17.97
CA SER A 109 5.13 -3.68 -18.79
C SER A 109 6.41 -3.77 -17.95
N TYR A 110 6.61 -2.86 -17.01
CA TYR A 110 7.70 -2.92 -16.05
C TYR A 110 7.64 -4.21 -15.21
N CYS A 111 6.47 -4.57 -14.67
CA CYS A 111 6.29 -5.79 -13.89
C CYS A 111 6.59 -7.04 -14.72
N GLN A 112 6.08 -7.10 -15.95
CA GLN A 112 6.33 -8.20 -16.89
C GLN A 112 7.80 -8.32 -17.29
N HIS A 113 8.50 -7.20 -17.41
CA HIS A 113 9.94 -7.19 -17.62
C HIS A 113 10.70 -7.76 -16.41
N ARG A 114 10.33 -7.32 -15.19
CA ARG A 114 10.96 -7.78 -13.94
C ARG A 114 10.72 -9.26 -13.63
N MET A 115 9.66 -9.87 -14.17
CA MET A 115 9.50 -11.34 -14.10
C MET A 115 10.71 -12.10 -14.66
N ASN A 116 11.36 -11.55 -15.68
CA ASN A 116 12.46 -12.21 -16.39
C ASN A 116 13.82 -11.55 -16.17
N GLN A 117 13.89 -10.42 -15.45
CA GLN A 117 15.12 -9.66 -15.26
C GLN A 117 15.33 -9.22 -13.81
N SER A 118 16.55 -9.45 -13.31
CA SER A 118 17.03 -8.87 -12.07
C SER A 118 17.26 -7.36 -12.23
N GLN A 119 17.18 -6.61 -11.13
CA GLN A 119 17.47 -5.17 -11.09
C GLN A 119 18.53 -4.89 -10.03
N GLU A 120 19.43 -3.95 -10.32
CA GLU A 120 20.35 -3.41 -9.32
C GLU A 120 19.82 -2.05 -8.84
N ILE A 121 19.69 -1.88 -7.52
CA ILE A 121 19.31 -0.61 -6.90
C ILE A 121 20.29 -0.36 -5.75
N ASN A 122 20.99 0.77 -5.76
CA ASN A 122 21.97 1.16 -4.75
C ASN A 122 23.05 0.08 -4.46
N GLY A 123 23.49 -0.66 -5.48
CA GLY A 123 24.48 -1.73 -5.34
C GLY A 123 23.93 -3.03 -4.75
N HIS A 124 22.63 -3.13 -4.49
CA HIS A 124 21.94 -4.37 -4.16
C HIS A 124 21.28 -4.96 -5.39
N THR A 125 21.50 -6.25 -5.64
CA THR A 125 20.85 -6.99 -6.74
C THR A 125 19.57 -7.64 -6.24
N TYR A 126 18.45 -7.25 -6.82
CA TYR A 126 17.14 -7.86 -6.62
C TYR A 126 16.87 -8.84 -7.76
N ASP A 127 16.55 -10.08 -7.41
CA ASP A 127 16.28 -11.13 -8.39
C ASP A 127 15.04 -10.83 -9.26
N LYS A 128 14.95 -11.57 -10.37
CA LYS A 128 13.75 -11.60 -11.21
C LYS A 128 12.54 -12.13 -10.42
N TRP A 129 11.33 -11.71 -10.79
CA TRP A 129 10.13 -11.98 -10.00
C TRP A 129 9.44 -13.31 -10.30
N ASP A 130 9.52 -13.82 -11.53
CA ASP A 130 9.02 -15.16 -11.86
C ASP A 130 10.07 -16.18 -11.43
N THR A 131 9.90 -16.67 -10.19
CA THR A 131 10.86 -17.56 -9.53
C THR A 131 10.62 -19.02 -9.89
N ASN A 132 9.37 -19.38 -10.19
CA ASN A 132 8.98 -20.73 -10.53
C ASN A 132 9.11 -21.04 -12.05
N GLY A 133 9.28 -20.00 -12.88
CA GLY A 133 9.47 -20.07 -14.32
C GLY A 133 8.20 -20.38 -15.12
N ASP A 134 7.01 -20.16 -14.55
CA ASP A 134 5.73 -20.46 -15.19
C ASP A 134 5.21 -19.33 -16.09
N GLY A 135 5.95 -18.22 -16.16
CA GLY A 135 5.61 -17.07 -16.99
C GLY A 135 4.46 -16.23 -16.44
N MET A 136 4.09 -16.39 -15.17
CA MET A 136 3.13 -15.54 -14.45
C MET A 136 3.80 -14.83 -13.28
N LEU A 137 3.20 -13.72 -12.84
CA LEU A 137 3.50 -13.13 -11.53
C LEU A 137 2.37 -13.49 -10.58
N SER A 138 2.59 -14.52 -9.76
CA SER A 138 1.60 -14.93 -8.75
C SER A 138 1.56 -13.99 -7.54
N GLU A 139 0.47 -14.03 -6.75
CA GLU A 139 0.40 -13.27 -5.50
C GLU A 139 1.51 -13.66 -4.52
N ALA A 140 1.90 -14.94 -4.51
CA ALA A 140 2.98 -15.45 -3.65
C ALA A 140 4.35 -14.88 -4.06
N GLU A 141 4.61 -14.75 -5.35
CA GLU A 141 5.83 -14.13 -5.87
C GLU A 141 5.85 -12.63 -5.61
N ALA A 142 4.71 -11.95 -5.81
CA ALA A 142 4.59 -10.53 -5.52
C ALA A 142 4.81 -10.20 -4.03
N ALA A 143 4.31 -11.07 -3.14
CA ALA A 143 4.39 -10.87 -1.70
C ALA A 143 5.81 -10.85 -1.13
N VAL A 144 6.80 -11.40 -1.84
CA VAL A 144 8.21 -11.44 -1.41
C VAL A 144 9.08 -10.39 -2.09
N ILE A 145 8.53 -9.58 -3.01
CA ILE A 145 9.27 -8.52 -3.68
C ILE A 145 9.61 -7.41 -2.68
N GLU A 146 10.89 -7.10 -2.58
CA GLU A 146 11.40 -6.09 -1.64
C GLU A 146 11.66 -4.73 -2.29
N ALA A 147 11.74 -4.64 -3.62
CA ALA A 147 12.00 -3.37 -4.29
C ALA A 147 11.35 -3.23 -5.67
N ILE A 148 10.83 -2.02 -5.90
CA ILE A 148 10.29 -1.53 -7.17
C ILE A 148 11.00 -0.21 -7.49
N ASP A 149 11.61 -0.13 -8.67
CA ASP A 149 12.14 1.12 -9.22
C ASP A 149 11.72 1.26 -10.68
N VAL A 150 10.74 2.13 -10.88
CA VAL A 150 10.17 2.55 -12.17
C VAL A 150 10.30 4.08 -12.33
N THR A 151 11.39 4.62 -11.79
CA THR A 151 11.69 6.06 -11.85
C THR A 151 11.80 6.50 -13.32
N GLY A 152 11.10 7.58 -13.67
CA GLY A 152 11.10 8.11 -15.02
C GLY A 152 10.16 7.40 -15.99
N GLY A 153 9.48 6.35 -15.55
CA GLY A 153 8.57 5.52 -16.35
C GLY A 153 9.22 4.26 -16.90
N PHE A 154 8.53 3.59 -17.83
CA PHE A 154 9.04 2.39 -18.50
C PHE A 154 8.82 2.47 -20.01
N GLU A 155 9.82 2.07 -20.79
CA GLU A 155 9.78 2.13 -22.26
C GLU A 155 9.38 3.51 -22.85
N GLY A 156 9.76 4.59 -22.16
CA GLY A 156 9.47 5.97 -22.58
C GLY A 156 8.05 6.44 -22.25
N VAL A 157 7.27 5.65 -21.52
CA VAL A 157 5.92 5.99 -21.06
C VAL A 157 5.95 6.24 -19.54
N LYS A 158 5.42 7.39 -19.11
CA LYS A 158 5.26 7.72 -17.69
C LYS A 158 4.17 6.88 -17.05
N VAL A 159 4.39 6.48 -15.80
CA VAL A 159 3.41 5.76 -14.97
C VAL A 159 2.42 6.75 -14.38
N LYS A 160 1.13 6.41 -14.41
CA LYS A 160 0.01 7.22 -13.91
C LYS A 160 -0.71 6.58 -12.75
N ASN A 161 -0.68 5.26 -12.68
CA ASN A 161 -1.13 4.51 -11.52
C ASN A 161 -0.19 3.34 -11.24
N ILE A 162 -0.10 2.96 -9.97
CA ILE A 162 0.55 1.73 -9.53
C ILE A 162 -0.47 0.88 -8.78
N GLU A 163 -1.62 0.60 -9.40
CA GLU A 163 -2.64 -0.28 -8.78
C GLU A 163 -2.03 -1.63 -8.40
N THR A 164 -2.72 -2.39 -7.53
CA THR A 164 -2.32 -3.72 -7.08
C THR A 164 -1.18 -3.75 -6.05
N MET A 165 -0.87 -2.60 -5.41
CA MET A 165 0.12 -2.52 -4.31
C MET A 165 -0.22 -3.43 -3.12
N GLU A 166 -1.49 -3.85 -2.99
CA GLU A 166 -1.93 -4.79 -1.97
C GLU A 166 -1.20 -6.15 -2.02
N PHE A 167 -0.61 -6.53 -3.16
CA PHE A 167 0.15 -7.78 -3.31
C PHE A 167 1.62 -7.67 -2.90
N PHE A 168 2.20 -6.46 -2.84
CA PHE A 168 3.64 -6.25 -2.58
C PHE A 168 3.94 -6.05 -1.08
N THR A 169 3.62 -7.05 -0.26
CA THR A 169 3.64 -6.95 1.23
C THR A 169 5.03 -6.95 1.90
N ALA A 170 6.10 -7.18 1.13
CA ALA A 170 7.49 -7.15 1.61
C ALA A 170 8.28 -5.93 1.14
N LEU A 171 7.62 -4.97 0.48
CA LEU A 171 8.29 -3.84 -0.17
C LEU A 171 9.02 -2.95 0.84
N LYS A 172 10.32 -2.75 0.62
CA LYS A 172 11.22 -1.89 1.41
C LYS A 172 11.65 -0.65 0.65
N VAL A 173 11.77 -0.75 -0.68
CA VAL A 173 12.19 0.33 -1.57
C VAL A 173 11.13 0.53 -2.64
N LEU A 174 10.53 1.72 -2.68
CA LEU A 174 9.61 2.11 -3.74
C LEU A 174 10.11 3.39 -4.40
N ARG A 175 10.51 3.30 -5.67
CA ARG A 175 10.93 4.45 -6.48
C ARG A 175 10.03 4.59 -7.69
N VAL A 176 9.20 5.61 -7.63
CA VAL A 176 8.22 6.00 -8.65
C VAL A 176 8.41 7.47 -9.04
N GLY A 177 9.59 8.04 -8.75
CA GLY A 177 9.91 9.42 -9.07
C GLY A 177 9.84 9.73 -10.56
N GLU A 178 9.68 11.01 -10.90
CA GLU A 178 9.62 11.50 -12.27
C GLU A 178 8.54 10.81 -13.12
N ASN A 179 7.31 10.73 -12.61
CA ASN A 179 6.15 10.11 -13.26
C ASN A 179 4.94 11.06 -13.27
N GLU A 180 3.75 10.55 -13.59
CA GLU A 180 2.50 11.33 -13.66
C GLU A 180 1.46 10.81 -12.66
N LEU A 181 1.89 10.30 -11.50
CA LEU A 181 1.00 9.80 -10.45
C LEU A 181 0.20 10.96 -9.83
N ALA A 182 -1.12 10.85 -9.83
CA ALA A 182 -2.00 11.78 -9.11
C ALA A 182 -2.32 11.32 -7.67
N GLU A 183 -2.18 10.01 -7.44
CA GLU A 183 -2.39 9.36 -6.15
C GLU A 183 -1.34 8.27 -5.95
N LEU A 184 -1.06 7.95 -4.68
CA LEU A 184 -0.13 6.90 -4.30
C LEU A 184 -0.70 6.17 -3.08
N ASP A 185 -1.16 4.94 -3.28
CA ASP A 185 -1.61 4.08 -2.17
C ASP A 185 -0.41 3.40 -1.51
N LEU A 186 -0.22 3.70 -0.23
CA LEU A 186 0.80 3.12 0.64
C LEU A 186 0.19 2.23 1.71
N SER A 187 -1.00 1.66 1.50
CA SER A 187 -1.71 0.79 2.46
C SER A 187 -0.91 -0.44 2.94
N ASN A 188 0.13 -0.84 2.20
CA ASN A 188 1.10 -1.89 2.58
C ASN A 188 2.52 -1.37 2.87
N GLY A 189 2.71 -0.06 2.98
CA GLY A 189 3.99 0.60 3.19
C GLY A 189 4.66 0.38 4.56
N GLY A 190 4.15 -0.54 5.39
CA GLY A 190 4.63 -0.74 6.77
C GLY A 190 6.10 -1.16 6.90
N LYS A 191 6.69 -1.71 5.83
CA LYS A 191 8.11 -2.10 5.74
C LYS A 191 8.94 -1.17 4.84
N LEU A 192 8.32 -0.13 4.28
CA LEU A 192 9.05 0.81 3.44
C LEU A 192 10.08 1.53 4.28
N THR A 193 11.32 1.50 3.81
CA THR A 193 12.46 2.21 4.37
C THR A 193 12.89 3.35 3.46
N HIS A 194 12.63 3.24 2.15
CA HIS A 194 12.97 4.22 1.14
C HIS A 194 11.77 4.44 0.20
N LEU A 195 11.33 5.69 0.09
CA LEU A 195 10.27 6.12 -0.83
C LEU A 195 10.74 7.31 -1.64
N ASP A 196 10.80 7.13 -2.96
CA ASP A 196 10.92 8.23 -3.91
C ASP A 196 9.65 8.32 -4.76
N CYS A 197 8.86 9.37 -4.51
CA CYS A 197 7.71 9.76 -5.30
C CYS A 197 7.84 11.22 -5.78
N SER A 198 9.07 11.72 -5.89
CA SER A 198 9.36 13.08 -6.36
C SER A 198 8.93 13.28 -7.83
N GLY A 199 8.65 14.52 -8.25
CA GLY A 199 8.35 14.80 -9.65
C GLY A 199 7.09 14.08 -10.15
N ASN A 200 6.01 14.16 -9.39
CA ASN A 200 4.69 13.60 -9.72
C ASN A 200 3.61 14.68 -9.57
N ALA A 201 2.33 14.29 -9.60
CA ALA A 201 1.18 15.19 -9.44
C ALA A 201 0.40 14.91 -8.14
N LEU A 202 1.08 14.44 -7.08
CA LEU A 202 0.44 14.07 -5.82
C LEU A 202 -0.08 15.30 -5.08
N SER A 203 -1.36 15.29 -4.73
CA SER A 203 -1.99 16.33 -3.90
C SER A 203 -2.11 15.95 -2.42
N ASN A 204 -1.93 14.66 -2.12
CA ASN A 204 -1.89 14.10 -0.77
C ASN A 204 -0.87 12.96 -0.73
N LEU A 205 -0.20 12.80 0.40
CA LEU A 205 0.67 11.67 0.70
C LEU A 205 0.45 11.23 2.16
N ASN A 206 -0.12 10.04 2.35
CA ASN A 206 -0.39 9.49 3.68
C ASN A 206 0.74 8.54 4.12
N LEU A 207 1.50 8.94 5.14
CA LEU A 207 2.62 8.18 5.68
C LEU A 207 2.32 7.47 7.01
N SER A 208 1.06 7.50 7.48
CA SER A 208 0.68 7.05 8.83
C SER A 208 1.10 5.60 9.17
N ILE A 209 1.22 4.74 8.17
CA ILE A 209 1.65 3.35 8.37
C ILE A 209 3.14 3.11 8.07
N CYS A 210 3.83 4.06 7.41
CA CYS A 210 5.21 3.93 6.93
C CYS A 210 6.23 4.20 8.06
N LYS A 211 6.11 3.48 9.18
CA LYS A 211 6.87 3.73 10.42
C LYS A 211 8.35 3.36 10.33
N GLU A 212 8.71 2.52 9.36
CA GLU A 212 10.11 2.14 9.11
C GLU A 212 10.80 3.06 8.10
N LEU A 213 10.10 4.09 7.58
CA LEU A 213 10.62 4.96 6.53
C LEU A 213 11.73 5.87 7.05
N VAL A 214 12.88 5.86 6.37
CA VAL A 214 14.09 6.64 6.72
C VAL A 214 14.42 7.65 5.64
N GLU A 215 14.15 7.32 4.37
CA GLU A 215 14.38 8.21 3.23
C GLU A 215 13.07 8.51 2.50
N LEU A 216 12.71 9.80 2.40
CA LEU A 216 11.55 10.28 1.67
C LEU A 216 11.91 11.39 0.69
N TYR A 217 11.62 11.15 -0.57
CA TYR A 217 11.65 12.15 -1.64
C TYR A 217 10.23 12.34 -2.17
N CYS A 218 9.61 13.47 -1.83
CA CYS A 218 8.28 13.85 -2.31
C CYS A 218 8.24 15.30 -2.85
N ASN A 219 9.42 15.89 -3.09
CA ASN A 219 9.56 17.21 -3.71
C ASN A 219 9.01 17.22 -5.14
N ASN A 220 8.70 18.40 -5.68
CA ASN A 220 8.11 18.56 -7.02
C ASN A 220 6.78 17.81 -7.18
N ASN A 221 5.82 18.09 -6.30
CA ASN A 221 4.44 17.56 -6.35
C ASN A 221 3.41 18.71 -6.20
N HIS A 222 2.17 18.38 -5.82
CA HIS A 222 1.10 19.31 -5.51
C HIS A 222 0.66 19.28 -4.03
N LEU A 223 1.55 18.87 -3.12
CA LEU A 223 1.25 18.77 -1.69
C LEU A 223 1.12 20.15 -1.06
N THR A 224 0.05 20.36 -0.28
CA THR A 224 -0.14 21.56 0.55
C THR A 224 0.21 21.32 2.01
N GLU A 225 0.11 20.07 2.45
CA GLU A 225 0.53 19.62 3.76
C GLU A 225 1.23 18.25 3.69
N LEU A 226 2.14 18.01 4.63
CA LEU A 226 2.79 16.73 4.83
C LEU A 226 2.99 16.48 6.32
N SER A 227 2.59 15.31 6.79
CA SER A 227 2.90 14.83 8.14
C SER A 227 3.96 13.74 8.05
N ALA A 228 5.19 14.08 8.42
CA ALA A 228 6.34 13.17 8.40
C ALA A 228 6.80 12.78 9.83
N GLY A 229 6.06 13.22 10.86
CA GLY A 229 6.29 12.90 12.27
C GLY A 229 6.41 11.41 12.60
N THR A 230 5.85 10.52 11.77
CA THR A 230 5.86 9.07 12.01
C THR A 230 7.06 8.33 11.39
N MET A 231 7.92 9.02 10.64
CA MET A 231 9.12 8.42 10.04
C MET A 231 10.16 8.07 11.11
N ASN A 232 11.04 7.11 10.80
CA ASN A 232 12.13 6.72 11.68
C ASN A 232 13.37 7.61 11.46
N PHE A 233 13.56 8.60 12.32
CA PHE A 233 14.71 9.52 12.31
C PHE A 233 15.95 8.96 13.00
N ALA A 234 16.36 7.74 12.65
CA ALA A 234 17.65 7.19 13.03
C ALA A 234 18.75 7.66 12.05
N ASP A 235 20.03 7.44 12.41
CA ASP A 235 21.23 7.86 11.65
C ASP A 235 21.07 7.69 10.13
N GLY A 236 21.16 8.80 9.36
CA GLY A 236 21.12 8.79 7.88
C GLY A 236 19.81 9.27 7.23
N TYR A 237 18.97 9.99 7.96
CA TYR A 237 17.67 10.50 7.50
C TYR A 237 17.73 11.44 6.28
N ILE A 238 16.79 11.27 5.35
CA ILE A 238 16.61 12.17 4.19
C ILE A 238 15.14 12.54 4.05
N LEU A 239 14.85 13.84 4.00
CA LEU A 239 13.54 14.39 3.65
C LEU A 239 13.67 15.51 2.64
N HIS A 240 13.19 15.24 1.43
CA HIS A 240 13.08 16.20 0.35
C HIS A 240 11.59 16.40 0.03
N CYS A 241 10.99 17.48 0.52
CA CYS A 241 9.54 17.72 0.42
C CYS A 241 9.17 19.07 -0.19
N GLY A 242 10.12 19.91 -0.58
CA GLY A 242 9.87 21.23 -1.13
C GLY A 242 9.47 21.24 -2.60
N ASN A 243 9.58 22.42 -3.23
CA ASN A 243 9.26 22.67 -4.63
C ASN A 243 7.83 22.22 -5.00
N GLN A 244 6.89 22.38 -4.07
CA GLN A 244 5.49 22.08 -4.34
C GLN A 244 4.88 23.14 -5.25
N THR A 245 3.99 22.70 -6.13
CA THR A 245 3.28 23.58 -7.07
C THR A 245 1.78 23.36 -6.99
N THR A 246 1.00 24.38 -7.28
CA THR A 246 -0.41 24.18 -7.64
C THR A 246 -0.53 23.36 -8.93
N PRO A 247 -1.70 22.76 -9.25
CA PRO A 247 -1.88 22.01 -10.50
C PRO A 247 -1.64 22.81 -11.79
N ASP A 248 -1.69 24.14 -11.75
CA ASP A 248 -1.36 25.05 -12.86
C ASP A 248 0.14 25.46 -12.90
N GLY A 249 0.96 24.92 -12.00
CA GLY A 249 2.41 25.05 -12.01
C GLY A 249 2.97 26.27 -11.26
N ALA A 250 2.16 26.98 -10.48
CA ALA A 250 2.66 28.06 -9.62
C ALA A 250 3.24 27.46 -8.34
N LEU A 251 4.38 27.98 -7.85
CA LEU A 251 4.95 27.54 -6.57
C LEU A 251 3.95 27.78 -5.42
N GLN A 252 3.86 26.81 -4.50
CA GLN A 252 3.05 26.90 -3.29
C GLN A 252 3.86 26.51 -2.05
N THR A 253 3.48 27.05 -0.90
CA THR A 253 4.08 26.67 0.39
C THR A 253 3.55 25.30 0.81
N LEU A 254 4.45 24.41 1.22
CA LEU A 254 4.10 23.17 1.91
C LEU A 254 4.11 23.39 3.42
N THR A 255 3.02 23.05 4.08
CA THR A 255 2.95 22.98 5.54
C THR A 255 3.49 21.63 6.03
N LEU A 256 4.66 21.61 6.66
CA LEU A 256 5.32 20.41 7.15
C LEU A 256 5.06 20.21 8.65
N LYS A 257 4.61 19.02 9.04
CA LYS A 257 4.43 18.60 10.44
C LYS A 257 5.47 17.51 10.77
N LEU A 258 6.33 17.80 11.74
CA LEU A 258 7.34 16.90 12.29
C LEU A 258 7.09 16.68 13.79
N ASP A 259 7.75 15.70 14.39
CA ASP A 259 7.80 15.57 15.86
C ASP A 259 8.88 16.48 16.49
N GLU A 260 8.84 16.67 17.81
CA GLU A 260 9.76 17.57 18.53
C GLU A 260 11.25 17.23 18.33
N GLY A 261 11.60 15.95 18.18
CA GLY A 261 12.99 15.52 17.98
C GLY A 261 13.48 15.76 16.56
N GLN A 262 12.57 15.79 15.60
CA GLN A 262 12.83 15.97 14.18
C GLN A 262 12.98 17.45 13.79
N GLU A 263 12.31 18.35 14.51
CA GLU A 263 12.37 19.79 14.26
C GLU A 263 13.79 20.34 14.35
N GLU A 264 14.63 19.83 15.26
CA GLU A 264 16.03 20.27 15.40
C GLU A 264 16.86 19.91 14.15
N GLU A 265 16.79 18.66 13.69
CA GLU A 265 17.49 18.19 12.49
C GLU A 265 17.01 18.97 11.26
N TRP A 266 15.69 19.14 11.10
CA TRP A 266 15.14 19.97 10.03
C TRP A 266 15.75 21.37 10.01
N ASN A 267 15.79 22.02 11.17
CA ASN A 267 16.25 23.39 11.28
C ASN A 267 17.76 23.57 11.07
N THR A 268 18.55 22.51 11.26
CA THR A 268 20.02 22.57 11.23
C THR A 268 20.61 22.03 9.94
N THR A 269 19.97 21.04 9.30
CA THR A 269 20.55 20.33 8.14
C THR A 269 19.65 20.30 6.90
N LEU A 270 18.31 20.23 7.05
CA LEU A 270 17.42 19.93 5.92
C LEU A 270 16.74 21.15 5.30
N LYS A 271 16.34 22.14 6.10
CA LYS A 271 15.47 23.24 5.64
C LYS A 271 16.08 24.08 4.51
N ASP A 272 17.41 24.18 4.49
CA ASP A 272 18.15 25.05 3.57
C ASP A 272 18.58 24.31 2.29
N LEU A 273 18.20 23.03 2.14
CA LEU A 273 18.39 22.26 0.91
C LEU A 273 17.48 22.79 -0.20
N GLU A 274 17.97 22.80 -1.45
CA GLU A 274 17.21 23.27 -2.61
C GLU A 274 15.92 22.46 -2.80
N GLU A 275 16.00 21.16 -2.51
CA GLU A 275 14.90 20.20 -2.57
C GLU A 275 13.80 20.46 -1.53
N ASN A 276 14.06 21.28 -0.51
CA ASN A 276 13.13 21.67 0.55
C ASN A 276 12.62 23.11 0.42
N SER A 277 12.92 23.80 -0.69
CA SER A 277 12.44 25.16 -0.95
C SER A 277 10.91 25.26 -0.85
N GLY A 278 10.41 26.25 -0.10
CA GLY A 278 8.98 26.47 0.09
C GLY A 278 8.29 25.52 1.07
N ALA A 279 9.03 24.64 1.75
CA ALA A 279 8.51 23.89 2.89
C ALA A 279 8.69 24.70 4.19
N GLU A 280 7.61 24.86 4.94
CA GLU A 280 7.57 25.59 6.19
C GLU A 280 7.05 24.67 7.30
N LEU A 281 7.79 24.59 8.42
CA LEU A 281 7.29 23.87 9.59
C LEU A 281 6.03 24.55 10.13
N LYS A 282 4.96 23.77 10.30
CA LYS A 282 3.84 24.17 11.17
C LYS A 282 4.38 24.12 12.59
N PRO A 283 4.43 25.25 13.33
CA PRO A 283 4.84 25.20 14.73
C PRO A 283 3.93 24.24 15.49
N SER A 284 4.51 23.39 16.33
CA SER A 284 3.78 22.51 17.26
C SER A 284 2.91 23.27 18.28
N LEU A 285 2.93 24.61 18.23
CA LEU A 285 2.08 25.50 19.00
C LEU A 285 0.65 25.47 18.46
N ILE A 286 -0.28 24.97 19.28
CA ILE A 286 -1.69 25.33 19.18
C ILE A 286 -1.78 26.83 19.52
N GLU A 287 -1.50 27.71 18.55
CA GLU A 287 -1.62 29.15 18.76
C GLU A 287 -3.10 29.51 18.91
N ASN A 288 -3.44 30.08 20.07
CA ASN A 288 -4.76 30.62 20.39
C ASN A 288 -5.91 29.61 20.31
N VAL A 289 -5.92 28.66 21.25
CA VAL A 289 -7.15 28.02 21.70
C VAL A 289 -8.09 29.11 22.21
N ASP A 290 -9.16 29.42 21.48
CA ASP A 290 -10.33 30.10 22.04
C ASP A 290 -10.97 29.16 23.07
N ALA A 291 -10.34 29.03 24.25
CA ALA A 291 -10.84 28.19 25.32
C ALA A 291 -12.06 28.89 25.91
N LEU A 292 -13.25 28.50 25.44
CA LEU A 292 -14.50 28.88 26.07
C LEU A 292 -14.64 28.09 27.37
N LEU A 293 -14.13 28.64 28.47
CA LEU A 293 -14.19 27.93 29.74
C LEU A 293 -15.59 28.00 30.33
N ASN A 294 -16.35 26.91 30.21
CA ASN A 294 -17.67 26.75 30.84
C ASN A 294 -17.54 25.99 32.16
N PHE A 295 -17.86 26.67 33.26
CA PHE A 295 -18.03 26.03 34.56
C PHE A 295 -19.46 25.50 34.65
N VAL A 296 -19.66 24.20 34.39
CA VAL A 296 -20.96 23.57 34.65
C VAL A 296 -20.94 22.98 36.05
N ARG A 297 -21.59 23.62 37.02
CA ARG A 297 -21.94 22.96 38.28
C ARG A 297 -23.16 22.07 38.02
N VAL A 298 -22.93 20.79 37.77
CA VAL A 298 -24.03 19.82 37.65
C VAL A 298 -24.46 19.42 39.06
N GLU A 299 -25.53 20.01 39.58
CA GLU A 299 -26.26 19.42 40.71
C GLU A 299 -27.08 18.24 40.19
N GLY A 300 -26.47 17.05 40.17
CA GLY A 300 -27.21 15.83 39.86
C GLY A 300 -28.09 15.39 41.03
N ASP A 301 -29.30 14.90 40.75
CA ASP A 301 -30.27 14.30 41.71
C ASP A 301 -29.70 13.16 42.60
N LYS A 302 -28.42 12.80 42.44
CA LYS A 302 -27.72 11.75 43.18
C LYS A 302 -26.46 12.22 43.94
N GLY A 303 -26.30 13.52 44.18
CA GLY A 303 -25.31 14.04 45.15
C GLY A 303 -23.84 14.08 44.68
N TRP A 304 -23.60 14.04 43.38
CA TRP A 304 -22.27 14.28 42.83
C TRP A 304 -22.14 15.76 42.43
N ASN A 305 -21.30 16.50 43.15
CA ASN A 305 -20.89 17.85 42.76
C ASN A 305 -19.55 17.72 42.02
N TYR A 306 -19.54 18.06 40.73
CA TYR A 306 -18.31 18.17 39.96
C TYR A 306 -18.18 19.59 39.42
N THR A 307 -16.96 20.10 39.44
CA THR A 307 -16.59 21.32 38.73
C THR A 307 -15.73 20.92 37.54
N GLY A 308 -16.21 21.22 36.33
CA GLY A 308 -15.56 20.92 35.05
C GLY A 308 -14.78 22.10 34.49
N ILE A 309 -13.59 21.89 33.93
CA ILE A 309 -12.94 22.82 32.99
C ILE A 309 -13.05 22.19 31.59
N THR A 310 -13.55 22.94 30.61
CA THR A 310 -13.60 22.53 29.20
C THR A 310 -12.70 23.43 28.36
N PHE A 311 -11.73 22.82 27.67
CA PHE A 311 -10.95 23.50 26.64
C PHE A 311 -11.55 23.23 25.26
N TYR A 312 -11.48 24.24 24.39
CA TYR A 312 -11.89 24.16 22.99
C TYR A 312 -10.68 24.51 22.14
N ALA A 313 -9.87 23.52 21.77
CA ALA A 313 -8.86 23.76 20.74
C ALA A 313 -9.54 23.57 19.39
N LYS A 314 -9.51 24.62 18.57
CA LYS A 314 -10.00 24.60 17.20
C LYS A 314 -8.80 24.77 16.28
N ASP A 315 -8.29 23.67 15.73
CA ASP A 315 -7.64 23.73 14.42
C ASP A 315 -8.74 23.60 13.37
N ASP A 316 -8.54 24.10 12.16
CA ASP A 316 -9.62 24.38 11.19
C ASP A 316 -10.53 23.18 10.82
N ASN A 317 -10.21 21.95 11.24
CA ASN A 317 -11.08 20.76 11.17
C ASN A 317 -10.98 19.78 12.36
N GLU A 318 -10.36 20.14 13.50
CA GLU A 318 -10.27 19.26 14.67
C GLU A 318 -10.67 20.01 15.94
N GLN A 319 -11.65 19.45 16.68
CA GLN A 319 -12.12 19.98 17.95
C GLN A 319 -11.63 19.10 19.09
N LEU A 320 -10.74 19.66 19.92
CA LEU A 320 -10.29 19.02 21.14
C LEU A 320 -11.20 19.44 22.29
N TYR A 321 -11.84 18.48 22.94
CA TYR A 321 -12.50 18.69 24.22
C TYR A 321 -11.71 18.03 25.32
N LEU A 322 -11.38 18.81 26.34
CA LEU A 322 -10.74 18.33 27.56
C LEU A 322 -11.69 18.60 28.72
N GLU A 323 -12.26 17.57 29.34
CA GLU A 323 -13.08 17.71 30.55
C GLU A 323 -12.27 17.34 31.79
N LEU A 324 -12.21 18.27 32.74
CA LEU A 324 -11.44 18.11 33.97
C LEU A 324 -12.37 18.16 35.16
N SER A 325 -12.56 17.03 35.85
CA SER A 325 -13.40 16.99 37.04
C SER A 325 -12.54 16.96 38.30
N THR A 326 -12.74 17.95 39.17
CA THR A 326 -12.27 17.87 40.56
C THR A 326 -13.31 18.43 41.51
N LYS A 327 -13.41 17.79 42.67
CA LYS A 327 -14.22 18.24 43.81
C LYS A 327 -13.65 19.50 44.49
N ASP A 328 -12.43 19.89 44.13
CA ASP A 328 -11.66 20.93 44.81
C ASP A 328 -11.62 22.28 44.07
N PHE A 329 -12.53 22.54 43.11
CA PHE A 329 -12.66 23.82 42.38
C PHE A 329 -13.93 24.63 42.80
N VAL A 330 -13.73 25.79 43.41
CA VAL A 330 -14.59 26.82 44.01
C VAL A 330 -14.24 28.19 43.40
N ALA A 331 -15.14 28.79 42.64
CA ALA A 331 -14.91 30.04 41.92
C ALA A 331 -14.31 31.17 42.81
N GLY A 332 -13.21 31.78 42.36
CA GLY A 332 -12.64 32.99 42.95
C GLY A 332 -11.61 32.81 44.07
N GLU A 333 -11.17 31.59 44.40
CA GLU A 333 -10.23 31.35 45.52
C GLU A 333 -8.92 30.62 45.15
N TYR A 334 -8.47 30.61 43.88
CA TYR A 334 -7.32 29.79 43.49
C TYR A 334 -6.05 30.54 43.15
N ASP A 335 -5.07 30.39 44.04
CA ASP A 335 -3.64 30.45 43.75
C ASP A 335 -3.02 29.14 44.26
N LYS A 336 -2.97 28.11 43.41
CA LYS A 336 -2.32 26.83 43.70
C LYS A 336 -1.40 26.47 42.55
N THR A 337 -0.16 26.16 42.90
CA THR A 337 0.92 25.87 41.94
C THR A 337 0.76 24.53 41.22
N VAL A 338 -0.01 23.57 41.77
CA VAL A 338 -0.32 22.28 41.13
C VAL A 338 -1.68 21.74 41.60
N ILE A 339 -2.52 21.32 40.66
CA ILE A 339 -3.80 20.62 40.85
C ILE A 339 -3.68 19.28 40.14
N ASP A 340 -3.82 18.19 40.90
CA ASP A 340 -3.95 16.83 40.36
C ASP A 340 -5.43 16.57 40.04
N LEU A 341 -5.71 16.13 38.82
CA LEU A 341 -7.07 15.90 38.34
C LEU A 341 -7.50 14.45 38.57
N GLU A 342 -8.70 14.24 39.12
CA GLU A 342 -9.21 12.89 39.43
C GLU A 342 -9.73 12.16 38.19
N TYR A 343 -10.29 12.90 37.22
CA TYR A 343 -10.77 12.36 35.95
C TYR A 343 -10.46 13.32 34.81
N THR A 344 -9.86 12.80 33.74
CA THR A 344 -9.51 13.57 32.54
C THR A 344 -9.87 12.77 31.30
N TYR A 345 -10.65 13.38 30.42
CA TYR A 345 -11.09 12.77 29.17
C TYR A 345 -10.77 13.69 28.00
N LEU A 346 -10.25 13.08 26.93
CA LEU A 346 -10.06 13.73 25.63
C LEU A 346 -11.16 13.26 24.68
N TRP A 347 -11.75 14.20 23.97
CA TRP A 347 -12.73 13.93 22.91
C TRP A 347 -12.31 14.62 21.63
N PHE A 348 -12.48 13.90 20.52
CA PHE A 348 -12.31 14.40 19.16
C PHE A 348 -13.67 14.40 18.49
N GLU A 349 -14.08 15.53 17.92
CA GLU A 349 -15.33 15.76 17.15
C GLU A 349 -16.62 15.05 17.62
N GLY A 350 -17.61 15.84 18.02
CA GLY A 350 -18.97 15.35 18.19
C GLY A 350 -19.75 16.24 19.12
N LYS A 351 -21.01 16.52 18.78
CA LYS A 351 -21.94 17.06 19.78
C LYS A 351 -21.89 16.14 20.99
N TRP A 352 -21.93 16.75 22.18
CA TRP A 352 -22.13 16.06 23.45
C TRP A 352 -23.04 14.83 23.24
N TRP A 353 -22.74 13.70 23.88
CA TRP A 353 -23.53 12.45 23.95
C TRP A 353 -23.61 11.49 22.74
N GLU A 354 -22.95 11.71 21.59
CA GLU A 354 -22.93 10.71 20.48
C GLU A 354 -21.50 10.33 20.03
N ASP A 355 -21.17 9.03 20.16
CA ASP A 355 -20.15 8.22 19.44
C ASP A 355 -18.78 8.82 19.06
N GLY A 356 -18.25 9.79 19.81
CA GLY A 356 -16.82 10.16 19.74
C GLY A 356 -15.91 9.13 20.43
N GLU A 357 -14.74 8.83 19.85
CA GLU A 357 -13.70 8.04 20.51
C GLU A 357 -13.25 8.75 21.79
N LYS A 358 -13.32 8.05 22.94
CA LYS A 358 -12.89 8.58 24.23
C LYS A 358 -11.52 8.04 24.57
N THR A 359 -10.56 8.93 24.75
CA THR A 359 -9.27 8.54 25.33
C THR A 359 -9.24 8.96 26.79
N PHE A 360 -9.06 7.98 27.68
CA PHE A 360 -8.81 8.24 29.09
C PHE A 360 -7.39 8.76 29.25
N ILE A 361 -7.25 9.92 29.90
CA ILE A 361 -5.96 10.50 30.22
C ILE A 361 -5.59 10.05 31.63
N PRO A 362 -4.59 9.15 31.79
CA PRO A 362 -4.24 8.56 33.08
C PRO A 362 -3.73 9.56 34.11
N SER A 363 -3.09 10.64 33.69
CA SER A 363 -2.70 11.72 34.59
C SER A 363 -2.72 13.08 33.89
N ALA A 364 -3.23 14.09 34.60
CA ALA A 364 -3.17 15.48 34.17
C ALA A 364 -2.85 16.38 35.36
N LYS A 365 -1.90 17.30 35.15
CA LYS A 365 -1.46 18.28 36.14
C LYS A 365 -1.72 19.68 35.62
N LEU A 366 -2.29 20.53 36.45
CA LEU A 366 -2.51 21.95 36.13
C LEU A 366 -1.85 22.85 37.15
N ASN A 367 -1.21 23.91 36.67
CA ASN A 367 -0.82 25.06 37.46
C ASN A 367 -1.79 26.20 37.12
N VAL A 368 -2.53 26.69 38.12
CA VAL A 368 -3.56 27.72 37.91
C VAL A 368 -3.20 28.94 38.73
N GLN A 369 -2.98 30.04 38.03
CA GLN A 369 -2.71 31.36 38.59
C GLN A 369 -3.88 32.28 38.29
N TYR A 370 -4.28 33.09 39.27
CA TYR A 370 -5.31 34.10 39.10
C TYR A 370 -4.76 35.48 39.45
N ASP A 371 -4.81 36.40 38.50
CA ASP A 371 -4.48 37.80 38.74
C ASP A 371 -5.74 38.56 39.16
N GLU A 372 -5.78 38.92 40.44
CA GLU A 372 -6.95 39.59 41.06
C GLU A 372 -7.23 40.99 40.47
N GLY A 373 -6.20 41.68 39.97
CA GLY A 373 -6.31 43.04 39.44
C GLY A 373 -6.93 43.09 38.04
N SER A 374 -6.49 42.20 37.16
CA SER A 374 -6.95 42.06 35.77
C SER A 374 -8.13 41.10 35.64
N LYS A 375 -8.36 40.27 36.66
CA LYS A 375 -9.32 39.14 36.68
C LYS A 375 -9.04 38.11 35.58
N ILE A 376 -7.77 37.97 35.20
CA ILE A 376 -7.29 37.01 34.20
C ILE A 376 -6.75 35.78 34.92
N TYR A 377 -7.06 34.62 34.39
CA TYR A 377 -6.47 33.36 34.80
C TYR A 377 -5.37 32.97 33.83
N LYS A 378 -4.27 32.45 34.36
CA LYS A 378 -3.24 31.76 33.61
C LYS A 378 -3.22 30.30 34.04
N ILE A 379 -3.46 29.39 33.10
CA ILE A 379 -3.50 27.94 33.34
C ILE A 379 -2.43 27.28 32.49
N GLU A 380 -1.49 26.59 33.12
CA GLU A 380 -0.49 25.76 32.45
C GLU A 380 -0.82 24.30 32.76
N GLY A 381 -0.95 23.46 31.74
CA GLY A 381 -1.33 22.06 31.91
C GLY A 381 -0.37 21.11 31.23
N ILE A 382 -0.20 19.93 31.82
CA ILE A 382 0.51 18.79 31.24
C ILE A 382 -0.44 17.59 31.25
N LEU A 383 -0.65 16.99 30.08
CA LEU A 383 -1.45 15.79 29.87
C LEU A 383 -0.51 14.63 29.51
N GLU A 384 -0.64 13.51 30.20
CA GLU A 384 0.04 12.27 29.81
C GLU A 384 -0.98 11.35 29.13
N LEU A 385 -0.83 11.14 27.82
CA LEU A 385 -1.75 10.30 27.04
C LEU A 385 -1.51 8.82 27.31
N SER A 386 -2.52 7.99 27.03
CA SER A 386 -2.45 6.54 27.25
C SER A 386 -1.37 5.83 26.42
N ASP A 387 -0.88 6.46 25.36
CA ASP A 387 0.22 5.97 24.52
C ASP A 387 1.61 6.48 24.96
N GLY A 388 1.69 7.22 26.07
CA GLY A 388 2.93 7.72 26.67
C GLY A 388 3.39 9.09 26.15
N ARG A 389 2.65 9.71 25.21
CA ARG A 389 2.94 11.09 24.79
C ARG A 389 2.58 12.07 25.90
N ILE A 390 3.39 13.13 26.03
CA ILE A 390 3.15 14.23 26.96
C ILE A 390 2.77 15.47 26.17
N VAL A 391 1.63 16.09 26.49
CA VAL A 391 1.13 17.29 25.82
C VAL A 391 1.07 18.43 26.83
N GLY A 392 1.81 19.51 26.55
CA GLY A 392 1.73 20.76 27.31
C GLY A 392 0.73 21.73 26.70
N PHE A 393 0.03 22.52 27.53
CA PHE A 393 -0.78 23.64 27.04
C PHE A 393 -0.71 24.83 28.00
N THR A 394 -0.97 26.03 27.47
CA THR A 394 -1.09 27.27 28.25
C THR A 394 -2.35 28.03 27.82
N TYR A 395 -3.11 28.52 28.80
CA TYR A 395 -4.25 29.43 28.60
C TYR A 395 -4.02 30.70 29.41
N GLU A 396 -4.32 31.85 28.81
CA GLU A 396 -4.36 33.13 29.49
C GLU A 396 -5.63 33.89 29.08
N GLY A 397 -6.56 34.10 30.00
CA GLY A 397 -7.82 34.76 29.67
C GLY A 397 -8.78 34.96 30.83
N LYS A 398 -9.88 35.67 30.56
CA LYS A 398 -10.96 35.85 31.52
C LYS A 398 -11.86 34.63 31.52
N ILE A 399 -12.15 34.14 32.72
CA ILE A 399 -13.07 33.03 32.95
C ILE A 399 -14.44 33.59 33.30
N ASN A 400 -15.49 33.15 32.60
CA ASN A 400 -16.88 33.43 32.96
C ASN A 400 -17.45 32.27 33.77
N PHE A 401 -17.90 32.54 34.99
CA PHE A 401 -18.66 31.59 35.78
C PHE A 401 -20.14 31.70 35.37
N SER A 402 -20.69 30.64 34.79
CA SER A 402 -22.12 30.54 34.43
C SER A 402 -22.95 29.85 35.50
#